data_AF-A0A0C2FPI8-F1
#
_entry.id   AF-A0A0C2FPI8-F1
#
_cell.length_a   1.000
_cell.length_b   1.000
_cell.length_c   1.000
_cell.angle_alpha   90.00
_cell.angle_beta   90.00
_cell.angle_gamma   90.00
#
_symmetry.space_group_name_H-M   'P 1'
#
loop_
_entity.id
_entity.type
_entity.pdbx_description
1 polymer ?
#
loop_
_entity_poly.entity_id
_entity_poly.type
_entity_poly.pdbx_seq_one_letter_code
_entity_poly.pdbx_strand_id
1 'polypeptide(L)'
;MIEEVAPLNLVAELKLPKKVLIDRLSKQLVHTASGRTYNMDFNPPKVEGKDDVTGEPLSQREDDAAEVVRRRIEVHDKTESKVVEYYRNQGICITLSGESSQVVFQVIAEAIHEMLKKRAFG
;
A
#
# COMPACT_ATOMS: atom_id res chain seq x y z
N MET A 1 14.03 10.94 -15.25
CA MET A 1 12.94 9.93 -15.17
C MET A 1 13.56 8.57 -14.85
N ILE A 2 12.91 7.67 -14.10
CA ILE A 2 13.57 6.40 -13.65
C ILE A 2 14.01 5.51 -14.83
N GLU A 3 13.37 5.70 -15.97
CA GLU A 3 13.65 5.09 -17.26
C GLU A 3 15.02 5.49 -17.83
N GLU A 4 15.61 6.60 -17.36
CA GLU A 4 16.96 7.03 -17.74
C GLU A 4 18.05 6.19 -17.05
N VAL A 5 17.70 5.51 -15.94
CA VAL A 5 18.65 4.70 -15.15
C VAL A 5 18.34 3.20 -15.21
N ALA A 6 17.11 2.80 -15.52
CA ALA A 6 16.74 1.39 -15.70
C ALA A 6 15.50 1.21 -16.59
N PRO A 7 15.44 0.14 -17.41
CA PRO A 7 14.23 -0.17 -18.17
C PRO A 7 13.09 -0.58 -17.23
N LEU A 8 11.96 0.13 -17.33
CA LEU A 8 10.76 -0.20 -16.57
C LEU A 8 9.86 -1.13 -17.39
N ASN A 9 9.43 -2.25 -16.79
CA ASN A 9 8.61 -3.25 -17.49
C ASN A 9 7.17 -3.32 -17.00
N LEU A 10 6.92 -2.88 -15.77
CA LEU A 10 5.62 -2.96 -15.14
C LEU A 10 5.49 -1.87 -14.08
N VAL A 11 4.33 -1.21 -14.06
CA VAL A 11 3.86 -0.34 -13.00
C VAL A 11 2.54 -0.90 -12.49
N ALA A 12 2.44 -1.15 -11.18
CA ALA A 12 1.22 -1.62 -10.55
C ALA A 12 0.59 -0.50 -9.72
N GLU A 13 -0.54 0.03 -10.19
CA GLU A 13 -1.35 0.99 -9.46
C GLU A 13 -2.34 0.24 -8.56
N LEU A 14 -2.21 0.41 -7.25
CA LEU A 14 -3.12 -0.19 -6.27
C LEU A 14 -4.26 0.76 -5.94
N LYS A 15 -5.48 0.45 -6.42
CA LYS A 15 -6.67 1.22 -6.09
C LYS A 15 -7.48 0.53 -5.00
N LEU A 16 -7.52 1.16 -3.84
CA LEU A 16 -8.38 0.78 -2.74
C LEU A 16 -9.46 1.84 -2.53
N PRO A 17 -10.68 1.47 -2.09
CA PRO A 17 -11.68 2.45 -1.70
C PRO A 17 -11.15 3.35 -0.58
N LYS A 18 -11.33 4.67 -0.71
CA LYS A 18 -10.82 5.66 0.27
C LYS A 18 -11.24 5.35 1.70
N LYS A 19 -12.49 4.89 1.87
CA LYS A 19 -13.03 4.50 3.17
C LYS A 19 -12.21 3.37 3.80
N VAL A 20 -11.84 2.35 3.02
CA VAL A 20 -10.99 1.24 3.48
C VAL A 20 -9.62 1.75 3.91
N LEU A 21 -9.02 2.69 3.17
CA LEU A 21 -7.73 3.30 3.53
C LEU A 21 -7.81 4.10 4.85
N ILE A 22 -8.85 4.92 5.01
CA ILE A 22 -9.06 5.71 6.22
C ILE A 22 -9.29 4.80 7.43
N ASP A 23 -10.19 3.83 7.30
CA ASP A 23 -10.51 2.90 8.39
C ASP A 23 -9.28 2.07 8.78
N ARG A 24 -8.45 1.69 7.80
CA ARG A 24 -7.22 0.93 8.06
C ARG A 24 -6.14 1.76 8.74
N LEU A 25 -5.85 2.96 8.25
CA LEU A 25 -4.80 3.82 8.81
C LEU A 25 -5.18 4.34 10.19
N SER A 26 -6.45 4.73 10.39
CA SER A 26 -6.94 5.22 11.69
C SER A 26 -6.96 4.18 12.81
N LYS A 27 -6.77 2.90 12.49
CA LYS A 27 -6.63 1.80 13.47
C LYS A 27 -5.20 1.29 13.60
N GLN A 28 -4.23 1.98 12.98
CA GLN A 28 -2.84 1.61 13.07
C GLN A 28 -2.24 2.04 14.41
N LEU A 29 -1.60 1.09 15.07
CA LEU A 29 -0.80 1.31 16.26
C LEU A 29 0.67 1.07 15.90
N VAL A 30 1.57 1.82 16.53
CA VAL A 30 3.01 1.71 16.33
C VAL A 30 3.71 1.55 17.67
N HIS A 31 4.75 0.72 17.67
CA HIS A 31 5.73 0.72 18.73
C HIS A 31 6.87 1.70 18.36
N THR A 32 6.90 2.87 18.99
CA THR A 32 7.78 3.98 18.57
C THR A 32 9.26 3.61 18.54
N ALA A 33 9.75 2.79 19.47
CA ALA A 33 11.17 2.45 19.55
C ALA A 33 11.63 1.49 18.44
N SER A 34 10.75 0.64 17.91
CA SER A 34 11.11 -0.35 16.86
C SER A 34 10.53 -0.06 15.49
N GLY A 35 9.50 0.78 15.40
CA GLY A 35 8.72 1.00 14.19
C GLY A 35 7.77 -0.16 13.82
N ARG A 36 7.64 -1.19 14.66
CA ARG A 36 6.65 -2.27 14.43
C ARG A 36 5.24 -1.70 14.46
N THR A 37 4.41 -2.16 13.54
CA THR A 37 3.02 -1.68 13.41
C THR A 37 2.02 -2.80 13.62
N TYR A 38 0.92 -2.46 14.27
CA TYR A 38 -0.21 -3.33 14.55
C TYR A 38 -1.48 -2.69 13.99
N ASN A 39 -2.49 -3.50 13.73
CA ASN A 39 -3.80 -3.02 13.34
C ASN A 39 -4.85 -3.95 13.96
N MET A 40 -5.80 -3.38 14.70
CA MET A 40 -6.76 -4.17 15.48
C MET A 40 -7.61 -5.14 14.65
N ASP A 41 -7.81 -4.88 13.35
CA ASP A 41 -8.62 -5.74 12.49
C ASP A 41 -7.78 -6.81 11.74
N PHE A 42 -6.52 -6.49 11.41
CA PHE A 42 -5.70 -7.31 10.49
C PHE A 42 -4.50 -7.98 11.16
N ASN A 43 -3.89 -7.31 12.14
CA ASN A 43 -2.72 -7.78 12.87
C ASN A 43 -2.76 -7.21 14.29
N PRO A 44 -3.73 -7.65 15.11
CA PRO A 44 -3.87 -7.15 16.48
C PRO A 44 -2.66 -7.60 17.32
N PRO A 45 -2.22 -6.79 18.28
CA PRO A 45 -1.21 -7.24 19.24
C PRO A 45 -1.77 -8.39 20.09
N LYS A 46 -0.89 -9.27 20.59
CA LYS A 46 -1.26 -10.37 21.48
C LYS A 46 -1.89 -9.87 22.78
N VAL A 47 -1.45 -8.70 23.24
CA VAL A 47 -2.02 -7.99 24.38
C VAL A 47 -2.38 -6.59 23.94
N GLU A 48 -3.63 -6.18 24.18
CA GLU A 48 -4.13 -4.88 23.77
C GLU A 48 -3.23 -3.74 24.26
N GLY A 49 -2.84 -2.86 23.34
CA GLY A 49 -1.99 -1.70 23.62
C GLY A 49 -0.53 -2.04 23.93
N LYS A 50 -0.06 -3.27 23.73
CA LYS A 50 1.34 -3.67 24.00
C LYS A 50 2.04 -4.29 22.80
N ASP A 51 3.31 -3.96 22.65
CA ASP A 51 4.19 -4.58 21.66
C ASP A 51 4.48 -6.04 22.03
N ASP A 52 4.37 -6.93 21.04
CA ASP A 52 4.48 -8.38 21.25
C ASP A 52 5.87 -8.88 21.65
N VAL A 53 6.91 -8.06 21.45
CA VAL A 53 8.31 -8.44 21.70
C VAL A 53 8.80 -7.86 23.02
N THR A 54 8.46 -6.60 23.29
CA THR A 54 9.00 -5.84 24.43
C THR A 54 7.99 -5.69 25.57
N GLY A 55 6.68 -5.81 25.27
CA GLY A 55 5.60 -5.48 26.20
C GLY A 55 5.40 -3.98 26.44
N GLU A 56 6.16 -3.12 25.75
CA GLU A 56 6.06 -1.67 25.84
C GLU A 56 4.75 -1.15 25.20
N PRO A 57 4.26 0.04 25.61
CA PRO A 57 3.02 0.59 25.09
C PRO A 57 3.07 0.86 23.58
N LEU A 58 1.96 0.57 22.91
CA LEU A 58 1.71 1.02 21.55
C LEU A 58 1.00 2.38 21.56
N SER A 59 1.26 3.20 20.56
CA SER A 59 0.56 4.47 20.35
C SER A 59 0.06 4.58 18.92
N GLN A 60 -0.95 5.42 18.70
CA GLN A 60 -1.30 5.84 17.35
C GLN A 60 -0.33 6.94 16.89
N ARG A 61 0.00 6.98 15.59
CA ARG A 61 0.77 8.10 15.04
C ARG A 61 -0.14 9.30 14.80
N GLU A 62 0.40 10.51 14.96
CA GLU A 62 -0.37 11.73 14.71
C GLU A 62 -0.87 11.82 13.25
N ASP A 63 -0.11 11.28 12.30
CA ASP A 63 -0.44 11.31 10.87
C ASP A 63 -1.48 10.25 10.43
N ASP A 64 -1.84 9.34 11.33
CA ASP A 64 -2.85 8.30 11.12
C ASP A 64 -4.26 8.74 11.57
N ALA A 65 -4.41 9.95 12.11
CA ALA A 65 -5.72 10.52 12.41
C ALA A 65 -6.57 10.61 11.13
N ALA A 66 -7.85 10.21 11.21
CA ALA A 66 -8.72 10.08 10.03
C ALA A 66 -8.78 11.33 9.14
N GLU A 67 -8.73 12.52 9.74
CA GLU A 67 -8.72 13.81 9.02
C GLU A 67 -7.41 14.02 8.25
N VAL A 68 -6.27 13.69 8.86
CA VAL A 68 -4.96 13.78 8.23
C VAL A 68 -4.85 12.77 7.10
N VAL A 69 -5.35 11.55 7.30
CA VAL A 69 -5.37 10.50 6.26
C VAL A 69 -6.23 10.93 5.06
N ARG A 70 -7.42 11.49 5.30
CA ARG A 70 -8.27 12.04 4.22
C ARG A 70 -7.50 13.07 3.40
N ARG A 71 -6.86 14.03 4.07
CA ARG A 71 -6.11 15.08 3.41
C ARG A 71 -4.95 14.52 2.58
N ARG A 72 -4.23 13.52 3.11
CA ARG A 72 -3.15 12.84 2.39
C ARG A 72 -3.65 12.15 1.13
N ILE A 73 -4.77 11.42 1.21
CA ILE A 73 -5.39 10.76 0.05
C ILE A 73 -5.80 11.79 -1.01
N GLU A 74 -6.40 12.92 -0.61
CA GLU A 74 -6.77 13.97 -1.57
C GLU A 74 -5.58 14.60 -2.28
N VAL A 75 -4.49 14.84 -1.55
CA VAL A 75 -3.25 15.39 -2.14
C VAL A 75 -2.65 14.37 -3.09
N HIS A 76 -2.55 13.11 -2.68
CA HIS A 76 -2.04 12.00 -3.48
C HIS A 76 -2.83 11.85 -4.80
N ASP A 77 -4.17 11.83 -4.76
CA ASP A 77 -5.00 11.76 -5.97
C ASP A 77 -4.71 12.91 -6.95
N LYS A 78 -4.47 14.12 -6.43
CA LYS A 78 -4.16 15.30 -7.25
C LYS A 78 -2.77 15.25 -7.85
N THR A 79 -1.79 14.72 -7.13
CA THR A 79 -0.38 14.72 -7.55
C THR A 79 -0.02 13.54 -8.43
N GLU A 80 -0.57 12.35 -8.16
CA GLU A 80 -0.12 11.10 -8.79
C GLU A 80 -0.86 10.75 -10.08
N SER A 81 -2.01 11.37 -10.33
CA SER A 81 -2.80 11.17 -11.55
C SER A 81 -1.96 11.29 -12.83
N LYS A 82 -1.04 12.26 -12.89
CA LYS A 82 -0.14 12.48 -14.03
C LYS A 82 0.87 11.35 -14.24
N VAL A 83 1.41 10.80 -13.14
CA VAL A 83 2.41 9.72 -13.20
C VAL A 83 1.75 8.42 -13.65
N VAL A 84 0.59 8.11 -13.08
CA VAL A 84 -0.20 6.95 -13.46
C VAL A 84 -0.63 7.03 -14.92
N GLU A 85 -1.13 8.19 -15.37
CA GLU A 85 -1.56 8.39 -16.76
C GLU A 85 -0.38 8.25 -17.73
N TYR A 86 0.78 8.80 -17.38
CA TYR A 86 2.00 8.66 -18.17
C TYR A 86 2.37 7.18 -18.41
N TYR A 87 2.38 6.37 -17.36
CA TYR A 87 2.69 4.93 -17.48
C TYR A 87 1.57 4.11 -18.13
N ARG A 88 0.31 4.52 -17.96
CA ARG A 88 -0.84 3.91 -18.65
C ARG A 88 -0.76 4.12 -20.16
N ASN A 89 -0.38 5.32 -20.60
CA ASN A 89 -0.21 5.64 -22.02
C ASN A 89 0.95 4.86 -22.67
N GLN A 90 1.93 4.42 -21.89
CA GLN A 90 3.01 3.53 -22.36
C GLN A 90 2.61 2.04 -22.39
N GLY A 91 1.42 1.68 -21.89
CA GLY A 91 0.95 0.30 -21.86
C GLY A 91 1.63 -0.60 -20.82
N ILE A 92 2.41 -0.04 -19.89
CA ILE A 92 3.11 -0.79 -18.84
C ILE A 92 2.46 -0.65 -17.46
N CYS A 93 1.42 0.17 -17.32
CA CYS A 93 0.67 0.31 -16.06
C CYS A 93 -0.54 -0.63 -16.01
N ILE A 94 -0.61 -1.45 -14.97
CA ILE A 94 -1.80 -2.21 -14.60
C ILE A 94 -2.45 -1.57 -13.38
N THR A 95 -3.78 -1.51 -13.35
CA THR A 95 -4.53 -1.07 -12.18
C THR A 95 -5.11 -2.30 -11.48
N LEU A 96 -4.77 -2.48 -10.21
CA LEU A 96 -5.23 -3.57 -9.38
C LEU A 96 -6.19 -3.01 -8.33
N SER A 97 -7.40 -3.56 -8.30
CA SER A 97 -8.39 -3.23 -7.28
C SER A 97 -8.43 -4.34 -6.24
N GLY A 98 -8.37 -3.98 -4.96
CA GLY A 98 -8.46 -4.96 -3.89
C GLY A 98 -8.81 -4.29 -2.56
N GLU A 99 -9.54 -5.02 -1.73
CA GLU A 99 -9.98 -4.52 -0.40
C GLU A 99 -9.17 -5.14 0.75
N SER A 100 -8.38 -6.18 0.45
CA SER A 100 -7.51 -6.85 1.42
C SER A 100 -6.10 -7.06 0.87
N SER A 101 -5.13 -7.21 1.78
CA SER A 101 -3.72 -7.41 1.39
C SER A 101 -3.50 -8.75 0.71
N GLN A 102 -4.27 -9.78 1.08
CA GLN A 102 -4.20 -11.10 0.47
C GLN A 102 -4.65 -11.06 -1.00
N VAL A 103 -5.77 -10.39 -1.28
CA VAL A 103 -6.29 -10.23 -2.64
C VAL A 103 -5.29 -9.44 -3.48
N VAL A 104 -4.80 -8.30 -2.96
CA VAL A 104 -3.80 -7.48 -3.66
C VAL A 104 -2.53 -8.29 -3.96
N PHE A 105 -2.03 -9.06 -2.98
CA PHE A 105 -0.84 -9.90 -3.16
C PHE A 105 -1.04 -10.94 -4.27
N GLN A 106 -2.16 -11.66 -4.27
CA GLN A 106 -2.48 -12.66 -5.30
C GLN A 106 -2.50 -12.02 -6.69
N VAL A 107 -3.18 -10.89 -6.83
CA VAL A 107 -3.30 -10.18 -8.12
C VAL A 107 -1.94 -9.69 -8.61
N ILE A 108 -1.08 -9.15 -7.74
CA ILE A 108 0.30 -8.76 -8.11
C ILE A 108 1.11 -9.98 -8.55
N ALA A 109 1.04 -11.08 -7.80
CA ALA A 109 1.80 -12.30 -8.09
C ALA A 109 1.40 -12.89 -9.45
N GLU A 110 0.10 -12.98 -9.74
CA GLU A 110 -0.43 -13.43 -11.02
C GLU A 110 0.03 -12.53 -12.17
N ALA A 111 -0.05 -11.21 -12.01
CA ALA A 111 0.38 -10.26 -13.04
C ALA A 111 1.87 -10.39 -13.37
N ILE A 112 2.73 -10.54 -12.35
CA ILE A 112 4.17 -10.75 -12.54
C ILE A 112 4.41 -12.10 -13.23
N HIS A 113 3.72 -13.16 -12.81
CA HIS A 113 3.89 -14.50 -13.39
C HIS A 113 3.54 -14.53 -14.87
N GLU A 114 2.42 -13.91 -15.27
CA GLU A 114 2.00 -13.81 -16.66
C GLU A 114 2.98 -12.97 -17.51
N MET A 115 3.52 -11.89 -16.94
CA MET A 115 4.57 -11.09 -17.60
C MET A 115 5.84 -11.92 -17.85
N LEU A 116 6.29 -12.70 -16.84
CA LEU A 116 7.48 -13.54 -16.96
C LEU A 116 7.29 -14.66 -17.98
N LYS A 117 6.12 -15.31 -18.03
CA LYS A 117 5.80 -16.31 -19.05
C LYS A 117 5.86 -15.73 -20.46
N LYS A 118 5.22 -14.58 -20.70
CA LYS A 118 5.23 -13.94 -22.03
C LYS A 118 6.64 -13.62 -22.52
N ARG A 119 7.56 -13.28 -21.61
CA ARG A 119 8.98 -13.06 -21.91
C ARG A 119 9.77 -14.35 -22.16
N ALA A 120 9.44 -15.44 -21.47
CA ALA A 120 10.15 -16.70 -21.62
C ALA A 120 9.79 -17.44 -22.92
N PHE A 121 8.62 -17.15 -23.49
CA PHE A 121 8.07 -17.85 -24.67
C PHE A 121 7.76 -16.91 -25.85
N GLY A 122 8.20 -15.65 -25.79
CA GLY A 122 7.96 -14.61 -26.80
C GLY A 122 9.25 -14.05 -27.40
#